data_AF-A5VK88-F1
#
_entry.id   AF-A5VK88-F1
#
_cell.length_a   1.000
_cell.length_b   1.000
_cell.length_c   1.000
_cell.angle_alpha   90.00
_cell.angle_beta   90.00
_cell.angle_gamma   90.00
#
_symmetry.space_group_name_H-M   'P 1'
#
loop_
_entity.id
_entity.type
_entity.pdbx_description
1 polymer ?
#
loop_
_entity_poly.entity_id
_entity_poly.type
_entity_poly.pdbx_seq_one_letter_code
_entity_poly.pdbx_strand_id
1 'polypeptide(L)'
;MRTLYRMFARGQYQFNVRQLPMKGKRHPNGYVDRRGKSGQLGRSIYHRYHDFPHYQHKFGHFEADTVQGKAHHGAVMTLVERLSKVMIVLNIHHKTDEAVNQHLSQWLDKMPRHFVKSITFDNGKEFAGWREIANRYDLQTYFAEVGAPNQRGLNENNNGILRRDGLSKHLDFRYLPDELVTQLMHHRNNIPRKALNYRTPLEVFLSHITKEQLSTFF
;
A
#
# COMPACT_ATOMS: atom_id res chain seq x y z
N MET A 1 -28.13 13.97 -5.21
CA MET A 1 -27.44 13.41 -4.02
C MET A 1 -26.49 14.46 -3.43
N ARG A 2 -26.66 14.88 -2.16
CA ARG A 2 -25.75 15.82 -1.47
C ARG A 2 -24.70 14.99 -0.71
N THR A 3 -23.44 15.05 -1.12
CA THR A 3 -22.34 14.36 -0.41
C THR A 3 -22.05 15.02 0.93
N LEU A 4 -21.64 14.26 1.96
CA LEU A 4 -21.23 14.75 3.28
C LEU A 4 -20.26 15.97 3.19
N TYR A 5 -19.30 15.92 2.27
CA TYR A 5 -18.36 17.01 1.99
C TYR A 5 -19.03 18.33 1.57
N ARG A 6 -20.08 18.26 0.75
CA ARG A 6 -20.84 19.44 0.32
C ARG A 6 -21.70 20.01 1.44
N MET A 7 -22.13 19.19 2.39
CA MET A 7 -22.89 19.64 3.57
C MET A 7 -21.99 20.43 4.52
N PHE A 8 -20.79 19.91 4.81
CA PHE A 8 -19.79 20.59 5.65
C PHE A 8 -19.27 21.87 4.98
N ALA A 9 -19.03 21.85 3.66
CA ALA A 9 -18.59 23.03 2.92
C ALA A 9 -19.61 24.19 2.94
N ARG A 10 -20.89 23.88 3.16
CA ARG A 10 -21.98 24.85 3.28
C ARG A 10 -22.25 25.28 4.72
N GLY A 11 -21.42 24.84 5.67
CA GLY A 11 -21.61 25.13 7.10
C GLY A 11 -22.88 24.53 7.70
N GLN A 12 -23.49 23.52 7.05
CA GLN A 12 -24.66 22.87 7.61
C GLN A 12 -24.27 22.14 8.90
N TYR A 13 -25.04 22.37 9.97
CA TYR A 13 -24.87 21.75 11.30
C TYR A 13 -23.57 22.11 12.04
N GLN A 14 -22.96 23.26 11.77
CA GLN A 14 -21.72 23.74 12.45
C GLN A 14 -20.49 22.83 12.29
N PHE A 15 -20.54 21.78 11.46
CA PHE A 15 -19.39 20.92 11.22
C PHE A 15 -18.35 21.60 10.33
N ASN A 16 -17.08 21.47 10.71
CA ASN A 16 -15.99 22.14 10.02
C ASN A 16 -15.41 21.21 8.93
N VAL A 17 -15.26 21.70 7.69
CA VAL A 17 -14.61 20.96 6.59
C VAL A 17 -13.22 20.46 6.96
N ARG A 18 -12.52 21.13 7.89
CA ARG A 18 -11.23 20.71 8.44
C ARG A 18 -11.28 19.41 9.24
N GLN A 19 -12.46 19.00 9.73
CA GLN A 19 -12.70 17.74 10.42
C GLN A 19 -12.90 16.58 9.43
N LEU A 20 -13.10 16.86 8.13
CA LEU A 20 -13.31 15.80 7.16
C LEU A 20 -12.00 15.07 6.78
N PRO A 21 -12.05 13.75 6.56
CA PRO A 21 -10.90 12.92 6.23
C PRO A 21 -10.12 13.36 4.97
N MET A 22 -10.81 13.80 3.92
CA MET A 22 -10.22 14.10 2.61
C MET A 22 -10.41 15.57 2.26
N LYS A 23 -9.39 16.39 2.50
CA LYS A 23 -9.47 17.85 2.33
C LYS A 23 -9.42 18.33 0.87
N GLY A 24 -9.90 17.53 -0.10
CA GLY A 24 -10.07 17.95 -1.49
C GLY A 24 -8.79 18.49 -2.15
N LYS A 25 -7.64 17.84 -1.96
CA LYS A 25 -6.40 18.21 -2.66
C LYS A 25 -6.48 17.71 -4.10
N ARG A 26 -7.03 18.53 -4.99
CA ARG A 26 -7.01 18.28 -6.44
C ARG A 26 -5.81 19.00 -7.03
N HIS A 27 -5.07 18.35 -7.92
CA HIS A 27 -4.08 19.05 -8.72
C HIS A 27 -4.79 20.14 -9.54
N PRO A 28 -4.17 21.32 -9.72
CA PRO A 28 -4.70 22.35 -10.61
C PRO A 28 -4.93 21.77 -12.01
N ASN A 29 -6.00 22.23 -12.68
CA ASN A 29 -6.21 21.89 -14.08
C ASN A 29 -4.97 22.33 -14.89
N GLY A 30 -4.39 21.44 -15.70
CA GLY A 30 -3.17 21.71 -16.44
C GLY A 30 -1.86 21.33 -15.73
N TYR A 31 -1.91 20.63 -14.59
CA TYR A 31 -0.71 20.03 -14.00
C TYR A 31 -0.06 19.03 -14.97
N VAL A 32 1.16 19.36 -15.40
CA VAL A 32 2.01 18.49 -16.23
C VAL A 32 3.04 17.83 -15.31
N ASP A 33 3.01 16.50 -15.24
CA ASP A 33 4.01 15.74 -14.50
C ASP A 33 5.38 15.86 -15.19
N ARG A 34 6.35 16.44 -14.48
CA ARG A 34 7.72 16.66 -14.98
C ARG A 34 8.72 15.61 -14.47
N ARG A 35 8.25 14.59 -13.74
CA ARG A 35 9.13 13.50 -13.30
C ARG A 35 9.70 12.80 -14.52
N GLY A 36 11.00 12.53 -14.51
CA GLY A 36 11.67 11.85 -15.61
C GLY A 36 10.97 10.53 -15.94
N LYS A 37 10.76 10.24 -17.23
CA LYS A 37 10.23 8.95 -17.67
C LYS A 37 11.30 7.90 -17.46
N SER A 38 11.26 7.22 -16.31
CA SER A 38 11.95 5.94 -16.17
C SER A 38 11.38 4.98 -17.21
N GLY A 39 12.22 4.15 -17.84
CA GLY A 39 11.75 3.02 -18.64
C GLY A 39 10.88 2.07 -17.79
N GLN A 40 10.08 1.24 -18.44
CA GLN A 40 9.24 0.26 -17.75
C GLN A 40 10.12 -0.82 -17.11
N LEU A 41 10.06 -0.95 -15.78
CA LEU A 41 10.99 -1.81 -15.03
C LEU A 41 10.72 -3.31 -15.21
N GLY A 42 9.47 -3.68 -15.53
CA GLY A 42 9.04 -5.07 -15.66
C GLY A 42 7.72 -5.22 -16.40
N ARG A 43 6.98 -6.31 -16.17
CA ARG A 43 5.72 -6.59 -16.88
C ARG A 43 4.68 -5.50 -16.61
N SER A 44 3.99 -5.06 -17.66
CA SER A 44 2.90 -4.09 -17.51
C SER A 44 1.75 -4.67 -16.68
N ILE A 45 1.10 -3.81 -15.91
CA ILE A 45 -0.11 -4.11 -15.14
C ILE A 45 -1.25 -4.70 -15.99
N TYR A 46 -1.27 -4.48 -17.31
CA TYR A 46 -2.30 -5.01 -18.20
C TYR A 46 -2.22 -6.54 -18.34
N HIS A 47 -1.03 -7.14 -18.26
CA HIS A 47 -0.88 -8.60 -18.34
C HIS A 47 -1.43 -9.31 -17.11
N ARG A 48 -1.58 -8.60 -15.99
CA ARG A 48 -2.05 -9.16 -14.72
C ARG A 48 -3.42 -9.82 -14.80
N TYR A 49 -4.34 -9.27 -15.59
CA TYR A 49 -5.68 -9.86 -15.75
C TYR A 49 -5.70 -11.04 -16.72
N HIS A 50 -4.71 -11.13 -17.61
CA HIS A 50 -4.50 -12.31 -18.44
C HIS A 50 -3.96 -13.46 -17.58
N ASP A 51 -2.92 -13.19 -16.79
CA ASP A 51 -2.25 -14.19 -15.94
C ASP A 51 -3.13 -14.58 -14.73
N PHE A 52 -3.97 -13.66 -14.25
CA PHE A 52 -4.94 -13.89 -13.17
C PHE A 52 -6.35 -13.41 -13.57
N PRO A 53 -7.13 -14.22 -14.31
CA PRO A 53 -8.48 -13.84 -14.75
C PRO A 53 -9.44 -13.49 -13.60
N HIS A 54 -9.26 -14.15 -12.44
CA HIS A 54 -10.05 -13.89 -11.23
C HIS A 54 -9.37 -12.92 -10.25
N TYR A 55 -8.46 -12.07 -10.72
CA TYR A 55 -7.70 -11.13 -9.90
C TYR A 55 -8.55 -10.29 -8.93
N GLN A 56 -9.80 -9.97 -9.29
CA GLN A 56 -10.69 -9.16 -8.45
C GLN A 56 -11.25 -9.92 -7.23
N HIS A 57 -11.27 -11.26 -7.28
CA HIS A 57 -11.92 -12.12 -6.29
C HIS A 57 -10.95 -13.15 -5.70
N LYS A 58 -9.64 -13.04 -5.98
CA LYS A 58 -8.61 -13.98 -5.53
C LYS A 58 -7.71 -13.31 -4.49
N PHE A 59 -7.49 -14.00 -3.37
CA PHE A 59 -6.59 -13.56 -2.31
C PHE A 59 -5.13 -13.72 -2.73
N GLY A 60 -4.23 -12.91 -2.16
CA GLY A 60 -2.78 -13.05 -2.30
C GLY A 60 -2.19 -12.08 -3.33
N HIS A 61 -2.95 -11.06 -3.71
CA HIS A 61 -2.51 -10.03 -4.65
C HIS A 61 -2.29 -8.72 -3.91
N PHE A 62 -1.04 -8.27 -3.90
CA PHE A 62 -0.61 -7.08 -3.17
C PHE A 62 -0.32 -5.92 -4.12
N GLU A 63 -0.63 -4.72 -3.67
CA GLU A 63 -0.10 -3.48 -4.25
C GLU A 63 1.01 -2.96 -3.32
N ALA A 64 2.15 -2.57 -3.87
CA ALA A 64 3.29 -2.04 -3.15
C ALA A 64 3.57 -0.58 -3.52
N ASP A 65 4.01 0.22 -2.54
CA ASP A 65 4.44 1.61 -2.72
C ASP A 65 5.49 1.99 -1.67
N THR A 66 6.13 3.16 -1.85
CA THR A 66 6.98 3.75 -0.82
C THR A 66 6.47 5.10 -0.33
N VAL A 67 6.54 5.32 0.98
CA VAL A 67 6.11 6.56 1.63
C VAL A 67 7.32 7.21 2.27
N GLN A 68 7.73 8.36 1.75
CA GLN A 68 8.95 9.07 2.19
C GLN A 68 8.72 10.02 3.37
N GLY A 69 9.73 10.20 4.21
CA GLY A 69 9.69 11.17 5.32
C GLY A 69 9.90 12.62 4.86
N LYS A 70 10.13 13.49 5.84
CA LYS A 70 10.43 14.91 5.67
C LYS A 70 11.61 15.09 4.71
N ALA A 71 11.47 15.99 3.74
CA ALA A 71 12.53 16.30 2.77
C ALA A 71 13.14 15.05 2.11
N HIS A 72 12.33 14.01 1.88
CA HIS A 72 12.79 12.72 1.33
C HIS A 72 13.74 11.93 2.25
N HIS A 73 13.84 12.31 3.52
CA HIS A 73 14.63 11.59 4.50
C HIS A 73 13.89 10.35 4.99
N GLY A 74 14.43 9.22 4.54
CA GLY A 74 13.95 7.89 4.84
C GLY A 74 12.59 7.56 4.24
N ALA A 75 12.20 6.30 4.40
CA ALA A 75 10.98 5.78 3.82
C ALA A 75 10.45 4.59 4.63
N VAL A 76 9.15 4.34 4.45
CA VAL A 76 8.55 3.04 4.72
C VAL A 76 8.05 2.46 3.40
N MET A 77 8.05 1.13 3.29
CA MET A 77 7.37 0.42 2.22
C MET A 77 5.98 0.03 2.69
N THR A 78 4.97 0.23 1.85
CA THR A 78 3.59 -0.20 2.13
C THR A 78 3.21 -1.30 1.16
N LEU A 79 2.53 -2.32 1.69
CA LEU A 79 2.00 -3.46 0.97
C LEU A 79 0.54 -3.61 1.36
N VAL A 80 -0.38 -3.64 0.40
CA VAL A 80 -1.80 -3.80 0.70
C VAL A 80 -2.36 -4.98 -0.09
N GLU A 81 -2.91 -5.95 0.64
CA GLU A 81 -3.61 -7.08 0.03
C GLU A 81 -5.00 -6.64 -0.43
N ARG A 82 -5.38 -6.94 -1.67
CA ARG A 82 -6.54 -6.31 -2.31
C ARG A 82 -7.90 -6.75 -1.77
N LEU A 83 -8.04 -8.02 -1.37
CA LEU A 83 -9.31 -8.55 -0.88
C LEU A 83 -9.56 -8.20 0.58
N SER A 84 -8.64 -8.61 1.45
CA SER A 84 -8.69 -8.36 2.88
C SER A 84 -8.45 -6.90 3.22
N LYS A 85 -7.80 -6.13 2.33
CA LYS A 85 -7.41 -4.73 2.56
C LYS A 85 -6.47 -4.58 3.75
N VAL A 86 -5.81 -5.68 4.17
CA VAL A 86 -4.78 -5.63 5.21
C VAL A 86 -3.63 -4.81 4.67
N MET A 87 -3.14 -3.91 5.50
CA MET A 87 -2.01 -3.07 5.19
C MET A 87 -0.82 -3.56 6.00
N ILE A 88 0.27 -3.85 5.32
CA ILE A 88 1.56 -4.15 5.91
C ILE A 88 2.46 -2.94 5.66
N VAL A 89 3.18 -2.52 6.69
CA VAL A 89 4.12 -1.39 6.61
C VAL A 89 5.47 -1.89 7.07
N LEU A 90 6.45 -1.85 6.18
CA LEU A 90 7.83 -2.24 6.46
C LEU A 90 8.66 -0.98 6.64
N ASN A 91 9.35 -0.87 7.78
CA ASN A 91 10.17 0.28 8.09
C ASN A 91 11.54 0.15 7.42
N ILE A 92 11.64 0.62 6.18
CA ILE A 92 12.85 0.41 5.35
C ILE A 92 13.96 1.41 5.64
N HIS A 93 13.66 2.50 6.36
CA HIS A 93 14.53 3.64 6.71
C HIS A 93 15.19 4.40 5.56
N HIS A 94 15.37 3.78 4.39
CA HIS A 94 16.03 4.30 3.21
C HIS A 94 15.26 3.87 1.96
N LYS A 95 15.11 4.79 1.01
CA LYS A 95 14.42 4.53 -0.27
C LYS A 95 15.44 4.08 -1.32
N THR A 96 16.03 2.92 -1.13
CA THR A 96 16.91 2.26 -2.12
C THR A 96 16.37 0.88 -2.46
N ASP A 97 16.79 0.33 -3.60
CA ASP A 97 16.36 -1.00 -4.00
C ASP A 97 16.93 -2.09 -3.10
N GLU A 98 18.15 -1.93 -2.57
CA GLU A 98 18.70 -2.88 -1.58
C GLU A 98 17.85 -2.90 -0.30
N ALA A 99 17.53 -1.73 0.25
CA ALA A 99 16.72 -1.62 1.46
C ALA A 99 15.31 -2.18 1.25
N VAL A 100 14.68 -1.89 0.11
CA VAL A 100 13.37 -2.45 -0.26
C VAL A 100 13.42 -3.98 -0.38
N ASN A 101 14.37 -4.52 -1.13
CA ASN A 101 14.47 -5.97 -1.34
C ASN A 101 14.79 -6.72 -0.04
N GLN A 102 15.67 -6.17 0.81
CA GLN A 102 16.01 -6.77 2.09
C GLN A 102 14.76 -6.90 2.97
N HIS A 103 14.02 -5.82 3.20
CA HIS A 103 12.86 -5.84 4.09
C HIS A 103 11.69 -6.63 3.50
N LEU A 104 11.48 -6.54 2.19
CA LEU A 104 10.46 -7.35 1.51
C LEU A 104 10.77 -8.84 1.61
N SER A 105 12.03 -9.24 1.42
CA SER A 105 12.48 -10.63 1.57
C SER A 105 12.24 -11.13 2.99
N GLN A 106 12.70 -10.39 4.00
CA GLN A 106 12.50 -10.73 5.41
C GLN A 106 11.02 -10.89 5.79
N TRP A 107 10.12 -10.13 5.16
CA TRP A 107 8.68 -10.28 5.35
C TRP A 107 8.14 -11.51 4.61
N LEU A 108 8.55 -11.73 3.36
CA LEU A 108 8.13 -12.89 2.57
C LEU A 108 8.62 -14.22 3.14
N ASP A 109 9.81 -14.25 3.75
CA ASP A 109 10.37 -15.43 4.43
C ASP A 109 9.47 -15.93 5.57
N LYS A 110 8.68 -15.03 6.16
CA LYS A 110 7.72 -15.35 7.23
C LYS A 110 6.36 -15.78 6.69
N MET A 111 6.11 -15.63 5.39
CA MET A 111 4.82 -15.97 4.80
C MET A 111 4.81 -17.45 4.35
N PRO A 112 3.66 -18.13 4.41
CA PRO A 112 3.55 -19.45 3.84
C PRO A 112 3.83 -19.46 2.34
N ARG A 113 4.31 -20.61 1.82
CA ARG A 113 4.51 -20.78 0.38
C ARG A 113 3.22 -20.49 -0.40
N HIS A 114 3.36 -19.81 -1.52
CA HIS A 114 2.28 -19.40 -2.44
C HIS A 114 1.19 -18.50 -1.80
N PHE A 115 1.42 -17.97 -0.60
CA PHE A 115 0.50 -17.05 0.06
C PHE A 115 0.44 -15.69 -0.68
N VAL A 116 1.60 -15.23 -1.16
CA VAL A 116 1.72 -14.07 -2.04
C VAL A 116 1.82 -14.55 -3.49
N LYS A 117 0.79 -14.26 -4.29
CA LYS A 117 0.71 -14.66 -5.72
C LYS A 117 1.30 -13.60 -6.64
N SER A 118 1.07 -12.33 -6.31
CA SER A 118 1.66 -11.24 -7.07
C SER A 118 1.81 -9.96 -6.29
N ILE A 119 2.78 -9.14 -6.68
CA ILE A 119 2.95 -7.77 -6.18
C ILE A 119 2.90 -6.78 -7.35
N THR A 120 2.13 -5.71 -7.22
CA THR A 120 2.09 -4.62 -8.21
C THR A 120 2.81 -3.39 -7.66
N PHE A 121 3.87 -2.95 -8.33
CA PHE A 121 4.68 -1.77 -7.99
C PHE A 121 4.34 -0.58 -8.89
N ASP A 122 4.87 0.61 -8.57
CA ASP A 122 5.09 1.63 -9.61
C ASP A 122 6.46 1.46 -10.27
N ASN A 123 6.71 2.28 -11.30
CA ASN A 123 8.01 2.36 -11.97
C ASN A 123 9.06 3.15 -11.16
N GLY A 124 8.99 3.10 -9.83
CA GLY A 124 10.01 3.65 -8.94
C GLY A 124 11.31 2.85 -9.00
N LYS A 125 12.46 3.53 -9.06
CA LYS A 125 13.78 2.88 -9.16
C LYS A 125 14.12 2.02 -7.95
N GLU A 126 13.53 2.31 -6.80
CA GLU A 126 13.63 1.50 -5.58
C GLU A 126 13.07 0.08 -5.74
N PHE A 127 12.36 -0.22 -6.84
CA PHE A 127 11.85 -1.55 -7.14
C PHE A 127 12.67 -2.27 -8.24
N ALA A 128 13.86 -1.78 -8.59
CA ALA A 128 14.67 -2.35 -9.67
C ALA A 128 15.06 -3.83 -9.45
N GLY A 129 15.27 -4.26 -8.20
CA GLY A 129 15.60 -5.66 -7.87
C GLY A 129 14.41 -6.63 -7.83
N TRP A 130 13.24 -6.25 -8.35
CA TRP A 130 12.03 -7.09 -8.37
C TRP A 130 12.22 -8.51 -8.91
N ARG A 131 13.17 -8.71 -9.84
CA ARG A 131 13.45 -10.03 -10.45
C ARG A 131 13.95 -11.04 -9.42
N GLU A 132 14.80 -10.59 -8.49
CA GLU A 132 15.32 -11.46 -7.43
C GLU A 132 14.18 -11.96 -6.54
N ILE A 133 13.31 -11.03 -6.11
CA ILE A 133 12.12 -11.34 -5.30
C ILE A 133 11.18 -12.29 -6.05
N ALA A 134 10.87 -11.99 -7.31
CA ALA A 134 9.97 -12.81 -8.12
C ALA A 134 10.46 -14.25 -8.23
N ASN A 135 11.76 -14.43 -8.49
CA ASN A 135 12.37 -15.76 -8.64
C ASN A 135 12.48 -16.50 -7.31
N ARG A 136 12.90 -15.83 -6.23
CA ARG A 136 13.11 -16.48 -4.92
C ARG A 136 11.80 -16.98 -4.31
N TYR A 137 10.72 -16.22 -4.45
CA TYR A 137 9.45 -16.48 -3.78
C TYR A 137 8.34 -17.03 -4.69
N ASP A 138 8.68 -17.34 -5.95
CA ASP A 138 7.74 -17.84 -6.96
C ASP A 138 6.46 -16.98 -7.07
N LEU A 139 6.66 -15.66 -7.22
CA LEU A 139 5.58 -14.69 -7.31
C LEU A 139 5.66 -13.88 -8.61
N GLN A 140 4.51 -13.41 -9.08
CA GLN A 140 4.45 -12.53 -10.26
C GLN A 140 4.57 -11.06 -9.86
N THR A 141 5.30 -10.27 -10.63
CA THR A 141 5.42 -8.82 -10.41
C THR A 141 4.89 -8.05 -11.59
N TYR A 142 4.13 -6.98 -11.30
CA TYR A 142 3.58 -6.09 -12.32
C TYR A 142 3.87 -4.64 -12.00
N PHE A 143 3.91 -3.79 -13.02
CA PHE A 143 4.24 -2.38 -12.89
C PHE A 143 3.11 -1.52 -13.46
N ALA A 144 2.62 -0.58 -12.65
CA ALA A 144 1.69 0.43 -13.09
C ALA A 144 2.33 1.33 -14.16
N GLU A 145 1.51 1.88 -15.05
CA GLU A 145 1.97 2.79 -16.09
C GLU A 145 2.52 4.10 -15.49
N VAL A 146 3.52 4.67 -16.16
CA VAL A 146 4.12 5.94 -15.74
C VAL A 146 3.06 7.04 -15.75
N GLY A 147 2.89 7.74 -14.64
CA GLY A 147 1.90 8.82 -14.51
C GLY A 147 0.45 8.34 -14.35
N ALA A 148 0.22 7.05 -14.06
CA ALA A 148 -1.12 6.48 -13.84
C ALA A 148 -1.35 6.02 -12.37
N PRO A 149 -1.32 6.94 -11.38
CA PRO A 149 -1.48 6.59 -9.97
C PRO A 149 -2.80 5.87 -9.65
N ASN A 150 -3.86 6.18 -10.41
CA ASN A 150 -5.19 5.58 -10.28
C ASN A 150 -5.21 4.06 -10.50
N GLN A 151 -4.20 3.49 -11.16
CA GLN A 151 -4.04 2.05 -11.33
C GLN A 151 -3.67 1.32 -10.02
N ARG A 152 -3.29 2.07 -8.97
CA ARG A 152 -2.99 1.61 -7.61
C ARG A 152 -3.79 2.38 -6.56
N GLY A 153 -5.08 2.63 -6.83
CA GLY A 153 -5.92 3.47 -5.98
C GLY A 153 -6.07 2.99 -4.52
N LEU A 154 -5.85 1.69 -4.26
CA LEU A 154 -5.86 1.16 -2.90
C LEU A 154 -4.63 1.62 -2.11
N ASN A 155 -3.44 1.61 -2.72
CA ASN A 155 -2.23 2.15 -2.10
C ASN A 155 -2.33 3.65 -1.84
N GLU A 156 -2.85 4.44 -2.79
CA GLU A 156 -3.02 5.88 -2.57
C GLU A 156 -3.91 6.19 -1.36
N ASN A 157 -5.00 5.44 -1.23
CA ASN A 157 -5.92 5.57 -0.11
C ASN A 157 -5.23 5.23 1.23
N ASN A 158 -4.53 4.09 1.29
CA ASN A 158 -3.85 3.64 2.50
C ASN A 158 -2.68 4.55 2.89
N ASN A 159 -1.89 5.01 1.92
CA ASN A 159 -0.82 5.96 2.17
C ASN A 159 -1.36 7.27 2.74
N GLY A 160 -2.48 7.77 2.20
CA GLY A 160 -3.17 8.95 2.75
C GLY A 160 -3.63 8.76 4.20
N ILE A 161 -4.11 7.56 4.53
CA ILE A 161 -4.49 7.18 5.90
C ILE A 161 -3.27 7.17 6.83
N LEU A 162 -2.18 6.52 6.44
CA LEU A 162 -0.95 6.46 7.23
C LEU A 162 -0.39 7.85 7.52
N ARG A 163 -0.42 8.75 6.53
CA ARG A 163 0.00 10.15 6.70
C ARG A 163 -0.78 10.88 7.78
N ARG A 164 -2.08 10.59 7.89
CA ARG A 164 -2.97 11.25 8.85
C ARG A 164 -2.77 10.69 10.25
N ASP A 165 -2.58 9.37 10.36
CA ASP A 165 -2.68 8.68 11.63
C ASP A 165 -1.33 8.58 12.37
N GLY A 166 -0.19 8.80 11.69
CA GLY A 166 1.09 8.94 12.40
C GLY A 166 2.34 9.13 11.52
N LEU A 167 2.30 8.74 10.24
CA LEU A 167 3.42 8.87 9.31
C LEU A 167 3.45 10.23 8.60
N SER A 168 3.40 11.31 9.37
CA SER A 168 3.34 12.69 8.87
C SER A 168 4.48 13.00 7.88
N LYS A 169 4.21 13.86 6.88
CA LYS A 169 5.24 14.37 5.95
C LYS A 169 6.32 15.21 6.62
N HIS A 170 6.12 15.60 7.89
CA HIS A 170 7.06 16.41 8.65
C HIS A 170 8.00 15.58 9.54
N LEU A 171 7.81 14.26 9.60
CA LEU A 171 8.63 13.36 10.40
C LEU A 171 9.79 12.81 9.55
N ASP A 172 10.98 12.75 10.14
CA ASP A 172 12.14 12.10 9.52
C ASP A 172 12.02 10.59 9.69
N PHE A 173 12.00 9.84 8.58
CA PHE A 173 11.79 8.40 8.64
C PHE A 173 13.07 7.59 8.78
N ARG A 174 14.26 8.22 8.74
CA ARG A 174 15.53 7.51 8.97
C ARG A 174 15.60 6.94 10.38
N TYR A 175 14.93 7.57 11.34
CA TYR A 175 14.91 7.18 12.75
C TYR A 175 13.50 6.81 13.23
N LEU A 176 12.64 6.38 12.31
CA LEU A 176 11.27 6.01 12.65
C LEU A 176 11.29 4.78 13.56
N PRO A 177 10.64 4.79 14.75
CA PRO A 177 10.58 3.60 15.60
C PRO A 177 9.68 2.52 14.98
N ASP A 178 10.16 1.27 14.97
CA ASP A 178 9.37 0.11 14.50
C ASP A 178 8.08 -0.10 15.30
N GLU A 179 8.10 0.25 16.59
CA GLU A 179 6.94 0.18 17.45
C GLU A 179 5.81 1.10 16.94
N LEU A 180 6.13 2.33 16.54
CA LEU A 180 5.14 3.25 15.97
C LEU A 180 4.52 2.69 14.70
N VAL A 181 5.35 2.12 13.81
CA VAL A 181 4.87 1.48 12.57
C VAL A 181 3.94 0.31 12.88
N THR A 182 4.33 -0.53 13.85
CA THR A 182 3.55 -1.70 14.29
C THR A 182 2.22 -1.29 14.91
N GLN A 183 2.22 -0.30 15.80
CA GLN A 183 1.01 0.22 16.44
C GLN A 183 0.05 0.81 15.40
N LEU A 184 0.54 1.59 14.45
CA LEU A 184 -0.27 2.16 13.37
C LEU A 184 -0.88 1.05 12.50
N MET A 185 -0.07 0.09 12.08
CA MET A 185 -0.51 -1.07 11.30
C MET A 185 -1.61 -1.85 12.03
N HIS A 186 -1.36 -2.19 13.30
CA HIS A 186 -2.30 -2.93 14.14
C HIS A 186 -3.62 -2.17 14.30
N HIS A 187 -3.55 -0.89 14.65
CA HIS A 187 -4.74 -0.05 14.80
C HIS A 187 -5.57 -0.05 13.51
N ARG A 188 -4.95 0.19 12.35
CA ARG A 188 -5.67 0.29 11.07
C ARG A 188 -6.25 -1.03 10.58
N ASN A 189 -5.58 -2.15 10.86
CA ASN A 189 -6.04 -3.47 10.46
C ASN A 189 -7.14 -4.03 11.37
N ASN A 190 -7.36 -3.42 12.55
CA ASN A 190 -8.45 -3.76 13.47
C ASN A 190 -9.69 -2.85 13.36
N ILE A 191 -9.71 -1.89 12.43
CA ILE A 191 -10.90 -1.06 12.18
C ILE A 191 -11.83 -1.78 11.20
N PRO A 192 -13.10 -2.05 11.58
CA PRO A 192 -14.13 -2.58 10.68
C PRO A 192 -14.30 -1.76 9.40
N ARG A 193 -14.40 -2.44 8.24
CA ARG A 193 -14.63 -1.78 6.96
C ARG A 193 -15.96 -2.20 6.37
N LYS A 194 -16.80 -1.23 5.98
CA LYS A 194 -18.08 -1.49 5.28
C LYS A 194 -17.88 -2.36 4.03
N ALA A 195 -16.78 -2.15 3.30
CA ALA A 195 -16.43 -2.93 2.10
C ALA A 195 -16.07 -4.40 2.40
N LEU A 196 -15.91 -4.77 3.67
CA LEU A 196 -15.65 -6.13 4.15
C LEU A 196 -16.83 -6.64 4.99
N ASN A 197 -18.05 -6.13 4.75
CA ASN A 197 -19.24 -6.44 5.55
C ASN A 197 -19.02 -6.20 7.06
N TYR A 198 -18.34 -5.11 7.39
CA TYR A 198 -18.00 -4.72 8.77
C TYR A 198 -17.05 -5.68 9.51
N ARG A 199 -16.39 -6.60 8.80
CA ARG A 199 -15.22 -7.30 9.33
C ARG A 199 -13.98 -6.41 9.29
N THR A 200 -13.00 -6.71 10.13
CA THR A 200 -11.70 -6.04 10.10
C THR A 200 -10.82 -6.61 8.99
N PRO A 201 -9.88 -5.82 8.42
CA PRO A 201 -8.90 -6.34 7.49
C PRO A 201 -8.12 -7.54 8.02
N LEU A 202 -7.76 -7.50 9.31
CA LEU A 202 -7.03 -8.59 9.96
C LEU A 202 -7.87 -9.87 10.02
N GLU A 203 -9.13 -9.79 10.40
CA GLU A 203 -10.04 -10.96 10.42
C GLU A 203 -10.18 -11.61 9.05
N VAL A 204 -10.34 -10.81 7.99
CA VAL A 204 -10.46 -11.33 6.62
C VAL A 204 -9.14 -11.94 6.17
N PHE A 205 -8.01 -11.28 6.44
CA PHE A 205 -6.69 -11.79 6.10
C PHE A 205 -6.40 -13.13 6.77
N LEU A 206 -6.63 -13.24 8.08
CA LEU A 206 -6.42 -14.47 8.84
C LEU A 206 -7.33 -15.62 8.37
N SER A 207 -8.54 -15.32 7.87
CA SER A 207 -9.42 -16.35 7.31
C SER A 207 -8.91 -17.01 6.02
N HIS A 208 -7.88 -16.42 5.39
CA HIS A 208 -7.18 -17.00 4.23
C HIS A 208 -5.90 -17.76 4.62
N ILE A 209 -5.52 -17.76 5.90
CA ILE A 209 -4.40 -18.57 6.41
C ILE A 209 -4.98 -19.89 6.91
N THR A 210 -4.47 -21.01 6.41
CA THR A 210 -4.89 -22.33 6.90
C THR A 210 -4.41 -22.56 8.34
N LYS A 211 -5.06 -23.45 9.09
CA LYS A 211 -4.63 -23.80 10.46
C LYS A 211 -3.20 -24.38 10.50
N GLU A 212 -2.82 -25.14 9.48
CA GLU A 212 -1.44 -25.66 9.34
C GLU A 212 -0.43 -24.53 9.13
N GLN A 213 -0.78 -23.53 8.32
CA GLN A 213 0.08 -22.36 8.10
C GLN A 213 0.16 -21.44 9.33
N LEU A 214 -0.87 -21.40 10.18
CA LEU A 214 -0.84 -20.67 11.46
C LEU A 214 0.14 -21.28 12.46
N SER A 215 0.37 -22.60 12.41
CA SER A 215 1.32 -23.29 13.29
C SER A 215 2.79 -22.95 13.02
N THR A 216 3.10 -22.37 11.86
CA THR A 216 4.47 -21.92 11.52
C THR A 216 4.78 -20.53 12.07
N PHE A 217 3.77 -19.82 12.60
CA PHE A 217 3.91 -18.48 13.19
C PHE A 217 4.05 -18.48 14.73
N PHE A 218 3.81 -19.63 15.39
CA PHE A 218 3.94 -19.84 16.84
C PHE A 218 4.94 -20.96 17.11
#